data_AF-A0A0L0LH29-F1
#
_entry.id   AF-A0A0L0LH29-F1
#
_cell.length_a   1.000
_cell.length_b   1.000
_cell.length_c   1.000
_cell.angle_alpha   90.00
_cell.angle_beta   90.00
_cell.angle_gamma   90.00
#
_symmetry.space_group_name_H-M   'P 1'
#
loop_
_entity.id
_entity.type
_entity.pdbx_description
1 polymer ?
#
loop_
_entity_poly.entity_id
_entity_poly.type
_entity_poly.pdbx_seq_one_letter_code
_entity_poly.pdbx_strand_id
1 'polypeptide(L)'
;MQLHTMSTATNDNSSTTYSCAEGLVKAKFDSEEVLLTLPGDRTITLKQQPSGSGIRYEGEGVEFIGKGSDASISENGSPLYTNCISGTIQGNGMTGDSNNGMKTFIDSGKTFEFMYPGTFTLTGAGVGYTTDWMNQSTDNGLILARVTIPKSFQSNTNFSEARFTVGTSADPKAVKQCSTEGVPATIHGVTFKKISTADAGAGNFYETTSYRTIRNNQCYVVEYTIHSTNIGNYPPELGITEFDKATVQSALEAMVQSFAFL
;
A
#
# COMPACT_ATOMS: atom_id res chain seq x y z
N MET A 1 -14.32 46.42 12.60
CA MET A 1 -14.49 45.16 13.35
C MET A 1 -15.36 44.26 12.47
N GLN A 2 -14.72 43.43 11.65
CA GLN A 2 -15.37 42.68 10.57
C GLN A 2 -15.52 41.22 11.02
N LEU A 3 -16.75 40.82 11.34
CA LEU A 3 -17.06 39.44 11.70
C LEU A 3 -16.75 38.53 10.52
N HIS A 4 -15.81 37.62 10.70
CA HIS A 4 -15.61 36.48 9.82
C HIS A 4 -16.75 35.49 10.07
N THR A 5 -17.59 35.28 9.06
CA THR A 5 -18.59 34.23 9.01
C THR A 5 -17.89 32.87 9.00
N MET A 6 -18.09 32.07 10.05
CA MET A 6 -17.65 30.68 10.09
C MET A 6 -18.40 29.87 9.03
N SER A 7 -17.64 29.20 8.18
CA SER A 7 -18.12 28.26 7.17
C SER A 7 -18.87 27.12 7.88
N THR A 8 -20.13 26.91 7.49
CA THR A 8 -20.96 25.80 8.00
C THR A 8 -20.33 24.47 7.60
N ALA A 9 -19.95 23.67 8.61
CA ALA A 9 -19.51 22.29 8.42
C ALA A 9 -20.66 21.49 7.79
N THR A 10 -20.44 21.00 6.56
CA THR A 10 -21.33 20.00 5.97
C THR A 10 -21.14 18.70 6.73
N ASN A 11 -22.20 18.20 7.36
CA ASN A 11 -22.27 16.84 7.91
C ASN A 11 -22.13 15.82 6.78
N ASP A 12 -20.90 15.60 6.32
CA ASP A 12 -20.60 14.50 5.42
C ASP A 12 -20.59 13.23 6.25
N ASN A 13 -21.70 12.50 6.20
CA ASN A 13 -21.89 11.24 6.92
C ASN A 13 -21.07 10.09 6.31
N SER A 14 -20.18 10.37 5.35
CA SER A 14 -19.37 9.37 4.65
C SER A 14 -18.32 8.75 5.58
N SER A 15 -18.22 7.41 5.54
CA SER A 15 -17.17 6.67 6.26
C SER A 15 -15.98 6.46 5.34
N THR A 16 -14.77 6.75 5.83
CA THR A 16 -13.52 6.37 5.16
C THR A 16 -13.14 4.95 5.56
N THR A 17 -12.78 4.10 4.59
CA THR A 17 -12.21 2.77 4.87
C THR A 17 -10.71 2.83 4.75
N TYR A 18 -10.02 2.31 5.77
CA TYR A 18 -8.58 2.15 5.85
C TYR A 18 -8.24 0.66 5.73
N SER A 19 -7.30 0.33 4.85
CA SER A 19 -6.70 -1.01 4.75
C SER A 19 -5.36 -1.01 5.46
N CYS A 20 -5.27 -1.78 6.55
CA CYS A 20 -4.10 -1.88 7.41
C CYS A 20 -3.50 -3.28 7.33
N ALA A 21 -2.30 -3.47 7.91
CA ALA A 21 -1.66 -4.78 7.94
C ALA A 21 -2.49 -5.85 8.69
N GLU A 22 -3.26 -5.42 9.67
CA GLU A 22 -4.05 -6.24 10.59
C GLU A 22 -5.51 -6.40 10.15
N GLY A 23 -5.95 -5.65 9.13
CA GLY A 23 -7.32 -5.72 8.60
C GLY A 23 -7.89 -4.38 8.15
N LEU A 24 -9.21 -4.34 7.96
CA LEU A 24 -9.93 -3.14 7.56
C LEU A 24 -10.45 -2.39 8.79
N VAL A 25 -10.30 -1.07 8.77
CA VAL A 25 -10.88 -0.17 9.77
C VAL A 25 -11.75 0.86 9.06
N LYS A 26 -12.94 1.14 9.58
CA LYS A 26 -13.76 2.25 9.09
C LYS A 26 -13.65 3.42 10.07
N ALA A 27 -13.45 4.61 9.55
CA ALA A 27 -13.42 5.84 10.32
C ALA A 27 -14.50 6.78 9.79
N LYS A 28 -15.35 7.26 10.69
CA LYS A 28 -16.34 8.30 10.40
C LYS A 28 -15.94 9.54 11.18
N PHE A 29 -15.56 10.59 10.46
CA PHE A 29 -15.06 11.82 11.04
C PHE A 29 -16.21 12.82 11.26
N ASP A 30 -16.15 13.50 12.38
CA ASP A 30 -16.88 14.73 12.67
C ASP A 30 -15.85 15.84 12.98
N SER A 31 -16.29 17.08 13.20
CA SER A 31 -15.41 18.21 13.50
C SER A 31 -14.64 18.04 14.80
N GLU A 32 -15.15 17.28 15.77
CA GLU A 32 -14.54 17.12 17.10
C GLU A 32 -14.19 15.68 17.44
N GLU A 33 -14.69 14.70 16.69
CA GLU A 33 -14.59 13.29 17.05
C GLU A 33 -14.36 12.40 15.81
N VAL A 34 -13.86 11.19 16.04
CA VAL A 34 -13.87 10.12 15.05
C VAL A 34 -14.49 8.88 15.68
N LEU A 35 -15.47 8.29 14.98
CA LEU A 35 -16.00 6.97 15.29
C LEU A 35 -15.22 5.94 14.47
N LEU A 36 -14.42 5.13 15.14
CA LEU A 36 -13.75 3.98 14.56
C LEU A 36 -14.65 2.75 14.66
N THR A 37 -14.74 1.96 13.59
CA THR A 37 -15.30 0.61 13.59
C THR A 37 -14.19 -0.36 13.21
N LEU A 38 -13.78 -1.17 14.18
CA LEU A 38 -12.75 -2.19 14.06
C LEU A 38 -13.36 -3.54 13.63
N PRO A 39 -12.57 -4.52 13.16
CA PRO A 39 -13.01 -5.89 12.95
C PRO A 39 -13.76 -6.47 14.16
N GLY A 40 -14.84 -7.22 13.88
CA GLY A 40 -15.73 -7.74 14.92
C GLY A 40 -16.74 -6.71 15.46
N ASP A 41 -17.00 -5.63 14.72
CA ASP A 41 -17.96 -4.57 15.04
C ASP A 41 -17.68 -3.80 16.34
N ARG A 42 -16.46 -3.90 16.88
CA ARG A 42 -16.01 -3.06 18.00
C ARG A 42 -15.97 -1.61 17.53
N THR A 43 -16.70 -0.74 18.22
CA THR A 43 -16.72 0.70 17.94
C THR A 43 -16.03 1.48 19.05
N ILE A 44 -15.35 2.57 18.67
CA ILE A 44 -14.61 3.44 19.59
C ILE A 44 -14.77 4.88 19.11
N THR A 45 -15.22 5.77 20.00
CA THR A 45 -15.27 7.20 19.72
C THR A 45 -14.07 7.89 20.35
N LEU A 46 -13.28 8.57 19.52
CA LEU A 46 -12.09 9.30 19.94
C LEU A 46 -12.29 10.79 19.74
N LYS A 47 -11.77 11.61 20.65
CA LYS A 47 -11.86 13.08 20.56
C LYS A 47 -10.63 13.65 19.91
N GLN A 48 -10.83 14.65 19.05
CA GLN A 48 -9.74 15.34 18.37
C GLN A 48 -8.78 15.95 19.39
N GLN A 49 -7.48 15.78 19.14
CA GLN A 49 -6.41 16.36 19.93
C GLN A 49 -5.58 17.33 19.07
N PRO A 50 -4.92 18.32 19.69
CA PRO A 50 -3.95 19.16 19.00
C PRO A 50 -2.87 18.31 18.32
N SER A 51 -2.56 18.62 17.06
CA SER A 51 -1.50 17.97 16.29
C SER A 51 -0.67 19.02 15.54
N GLY A 52 0.64 18.80 15.47
CA GLY A 52 1.55 19.63 14.68
C GLY A 52 1.49 19.34 13.17
N SER A 53 1.00 18.16 12.78
CA SER A 53 0.86 17.74 11.37
C SER A 53 -0.17 16.62 11.26
N GLY A 54 -1.08 16.74 10.30
CA GLY A 54 -2.14 15.74 10.08
C GLY A 54 -3.24 15.85 11.14
N ILE A 55 -3.86 14.71 11.45
CA ILE A 55 -4.96 14.60 12.41
C ILE A 55 -4.59 13.63 13.52
N ARG A 56 -5.06 13.91 14.73
CA ARG A 56 -4.87 13.07 15.91
C ARG A 56 -6.17 13.04 16.71
N TYR A 57 -6.58 11.86 17.13
CA TYR A 57 -7.73 11.64 17.98
C TYR A 57 -7.37 10.65 19.09
N GLU A 58 -7.85 10.88 20.30
CA GLU A 58 -7.56 10.04 21.47
C GLU A 58 -8.78 9.83 22.36
N GLY A 59 -8.84 8.69 23.03
CA GLY A 59 -9.89 8.33 23.98
C GLY A 59 -9.73 6.89 24.47
N GLU A 60 -10.03 6.64 25.75
CA GLU A 60 -10.02 5.28 26.34
C GLU A 60 -8.69 4.50 26.15
N GLY A 61 -7.56 5.21 26.12
CA GLY A 61 -6.24 4.61 25.88
C GLY A 61 -5.95 4.29 24.42
N VAL A 62 -6.87 4.58 23.49
CA VAL A 62 -6.69 4.41 22.05
C VAL A 62 -6.32 5.75 21.41
N GLU A 63 -5.38 5.70 20.47
CA GLU A 63 -4.94 6.83 19.67
C GLU A 63 -5.08 6.49 18.18
N PHE A 64 -5.66 7.43 17.42
CA PHE A 64 -5.67 7.41 15.96
C PHE A 64 -4.85 8.60 15.44
N ILE A 65 -3.86 8.33 14.60
CA ILE A 65 -3.08 9.35 13.89
C ILE A 65 -3.25 9.14 12.39
N GLY A 66 -3.47 10.22 11.66
CA GLY A 66 -3.57 10.20 10.21
C GLY A 66 -2.88 11.38 9.53
N LYS A 67 -2.41 11.17 8.29
CA LYS A 67 -1.86 12.23 7.45
C LYS A 67 -2.08 11.89 5.98
N GLY A 68 -2.83 12.74 5.27
CA GLY A 68 -3.21 12.44 3.90
C GLY A 68 -4.04 11.15 3.88
N SER A 69 -3.59 10.15 3.12
CA SER A 69 -4.27 8.86 3.03
C SER A 69 -3.81 7.85 4.08
N ASP A 70 -2.67 8.10 4.74
CA ASP A 70 -2.08 7.17 5.70
C ASP A 70 -2.66 7.33 7.10
N ALA A 71 -2.74 6.23 7.84
CA ALA A 71 -3.10 6.24 9.25
C ALA A 71 -2.43 5.13 10.07
N SER A 72 -2.52 5.26 11.38
CA SER A 72 -2.15 4.23 12.36
C SER A 72 -3.05 4.34 13.59
N ILE A 73 -3.27 3.21 14.25
CA ILE A 73 -4.05 3.12 15.49
C ILE A 73 -3.20 2.41 16.53
N SER A 74 -3.11 2.96 17.73
CA SER A 74 -2.46 2.33 18.88
C SER A 74 -3.42 2.23 20.05
N GLU A 75 -3.22 1.24 20.92
CA GLU A 75 -3.96 1.05 22.17
C GLU A 75 -2.96 0.89 23.31
N ASN A 76 -3.06 1.75 24.31
CA ASN A 76 -2.14 1.86 25.45
C ASN A 76 -0.66 1.95 25.01
N GLY A 77 -0.40 2.72 23.94
CA GLY A 77 0.93 2.90 23.36
C GLY A 77 1.44 1.73 22.54
N SER A 78 0.70 0.62 22.44
CA SER A 78 1.05 -0.53 21.59
C SER A 78 0.37 -0.40 20.23
N PRO A 79 1.06 -0.65 19.10
CA PRO A 79 0.43 -0.62 17.79
C PRO A 79 -0.72 -1.64 17.70
N LEU A 80 -1.88 -1.19 17.25
CA LEU A 80 -3.07 -2.01 17.05
C LEU A 80 -3.38 -2.18 15.55
N TYR A 81 -3.30 -1.09 14.78
CA TYR A 81 -3.37 -1.12 13.31
C TYR A 81 -2.26 -0.27 12.72
N THR A 82 -1.47 -0.84 11.84
CA THR A 82 -0.28 -0.20 11.26
C THR A 82 -0.36 -0.13 9.75
N ASN A 83 0.38 0.84 9.19
CA ASN A 83 0.50 1.06 7.75
C ASN A 83 -0.86 1.13 7.06
N CYS A 84 -1.83 1.82 7.66
CA CYS A 84 -3.16 1.94 7.09
C CYS A 84 -3.14 2.89 5.91
N ILE A 85 -3.86 2.54 4.84
CA ILE A 85 -4.10 3.43 3.68
C ILE A 85 -5.60 3.57 3.43
N SER A 86 -6.06 4.79 3.22
CA SER A 86 -7.45 5.05 2.82
C SER A 86 -7.64 4.97 1.31
N GLY A 87 -8.80 4.43 0.92
CA GLY A 87 -9.23 4.36 -0.46
C GLY A 87 -10.54 3.61 -0.60
N THR A 88 -11.02 3.48 -1.82
CA THR A 88 -12.19 2.65 -2.12
C THR A 88 -11.72 1.25 -2.51
N ILE A 89 -12.16 0.24 -1.76
CA ILE A 89 -11.92 -1.17 -2.11
C ILE A 89 -13.24 -1.74 -2.62
N GLN A 90 -13.27 -2.09 -3.90
CA GLN A 90 -14.41 -2.72 -4.53
C GLN A 90 -14.09 -4.20 -4.76
N GLY A 91 -14.96 -5.09 -4.32
CA GLY A 91 -14.91 -6.47 -4.77
C GLY A 91 -15.51 -6.54 -6.17
N ASN A 92 -14.81 -7.11 -7.14
CA ASN A 92 -15.46 -7.51 -8.39
C ASN A 92 -16.34 -8.72 -8.07
N GLY A 93 -17.56 -8.45 -7.61
CA GLY A 93 -18.56 -9.46 -7.30
C GLY A 93 -19.02 -10.17 -8.56
N MET A 94 -18.31 -11.22 -8.99
CA MET A 94 -19.05 -12.40 -9.45
C MET A 94 -19.58 -13.07 -8.19
N THR A 95 -20.79 -12.67 -7.82
CA THR A 95 -21.59 -13.28 -6.77
C THR A 95 -21.67 -14.78 -6.99
N GLY A 96 -20.88 -15.57 -6.25
CA GLY A 96 -21.05 -17.02 -6.22
C GLY A 96 -19.80 -17.88 -6.02
N ASP A 97 -18.58 -17.37 -6.25
CA ASP A 97 -17.39 -18.21 -6.10
C ASP A 97 -16.62 -17.89 -4.80
N SER A 98 -16.57 -18.87 -3.91
CA SER A 98 -15.89 -18.84 -2.61
C SER A 98 -14.35 -18.91 -2.73
N ASN A 99 -13.80 -18.67 -3.92
CA ASN A 99 -12.37 -18.67 -4.19
C ASN A 99 -11.91 -17.29 -4.67
N ASN A 100 -11.48 -16.48 -3.70
CA ASN A 100 -10.43 -15.47 -3.86
C ASN A 100 -10.66 -14.37 -4.91
N GLY A 101 -11.84 -13.74 -4.87
CA GLY A 101 -12.23 -12.68 -5.79
C GLY A 101 -11.23 -11.53 -5.87
N MET A 102 -10.95 -11.09 -7.09
CA MET A 102 -10.17 -9.89 -7.36
C MET A 102 -10.86 -8.67 -6.74
N LYS A 103 -10.05 -7.81 -6.11
CA LYS A 103 -10.45 -6.51 -5.59
C LYS A 103 -9.84 -5.42 -6.44
N THR A 104 -10.54 -4.28 -6.55
CA THR A 104 -10.01 -3.04 -7.12
C THR A 104 -9.77 -2.06 -5.99
N PHE A 105 -8.56 -1.52 -5.92
CA PHE A 105 -8.24 -0.38 -5.07
C PHE A 105 -8.24 0.89 -5.91
N ILE A 106 -8.98 1.90 -5.46
CA ILE A 106 -8.96 3.26 -5.97
C ILE A 106 -8.45 4.14 -4.83
N ASP A 107 -7.40 4.92 -5.07
CA ASP A 107 -6.86 5.79 -4.02
C ASP A 107 -7.89 6.85 -3.59
N SER A 108 -7.73 7.37 -2.37
CA SER A 108 -8.64 8.38 -1.81
C SER A 108 -8.73 9.65 -2.68
N GLY A 109 -7.64 10.00 -3.37
CA GLY A 109 -7.58 11.12 -4.30
C GLY A 109 -8.20 10.84 -5.67
N LYS A 110 -8.58 9.60 -5.97
CA LYS A 110 -9.06 9.14 -7.28
C LYS A 110 -8.11 9.52 -8.41
N THR A 111 -6.82 9.36 -8.16
CA THR A 111 -5.72 9.63 -9.08
C THR A 111 -5.21 8.36 -9.78
N PHE A 112 -5.39 7.19 -9.17
CA PHE A 112 -5.06 5.91 -9.76
C PHE A 112 -5.92 4.76 -9.20
N GLU A 113 -5.91 3.65 -9.92
CA GLU A 113 -6.48 2.39 -9.47
C GLU A 113 -5.62 1.20 -9.90
N PHE A 114 -5.79 0.07 -9.23
CA PHE A 114 -5.27 -1.23 -9.67
C PHE A 114 -6.09 -2.37 -9.07
N MET A 115 -6.00 -3.55 -9.67
CA MET A 115 -6.63 -4.77 -9.20
C MET A 115 -5.63 -5.66 -8.46
N TYR A 116 -6.09 -6.42 -7.46
CA TYR A 116 -5.29 -7.39 -6.72
C TYR A 116 -6.15 -8.55 -6.18
N PRO A 117 -5.59 -9.77 -6.02
CA PRO A 117 -6.29 -10.88 -5.36
C PRO A 117 -6.72 -10.56 -3.93
N GLY A 118 -7.96 -10.90 -3.58
CA GLY A 118 -8.55 -10.55 -2.28
C GLY A 118 -7.88 -11.17 -1.06
N THR A 119 -7.11 -12.25 -1.24
CA THR A 119 -6.26 -12.88 -0.20
C THR A 119 -4.95 -12.16 0.06
N PHE A 120 -4.55 -11.20 -0.77
CA PHE A 120 -3.34 -10.43 -0.53
C PHE A 120 -3.63 -9.24 0.39
N THR A 121 -2.62 -8.83 1.14
CA THR A 121 -2.76 -7.74 2.12
C THR A 121 -2.44 -6.42 1.46
N LEU A 122 -3.41 -5.50 1.41
CA LEU A 122 -3.23 -4.13 0.97
C LEU A 122 -2.93 -3.23 2.18
N THR A 123 -1.86 -2.45 2.11
CA THR A 123 -1.42 -1.49 3.14
C THR A 123 -0.88 -0.21 2.50
N GLY A 124 -0.63 0.81 3.31
CA GLY A 124 0.30 1.89 3.01
C GLY A 124 1.71 1.53 3.50
N ALA A 125 2.50 2.54 3.88
CA ALA A 125 3.81 2.35 4.52
C ALA A 125 4.02 3.19 5.79
N GLY A 126 2.92 3.74 6.32
CA GLY A 126 2.95 4.62 7.48
C GLY A 126 3.01 6.09 7.08
N VAL A 127 3.00 6.95 8.10
CA VAL A 127 2.83 8.39 7.92
C VAL A 127 4.15 9.06 7.52
N GLY A 128 4.18 9.65 6.32
CA GLY A 128 5.22 10.59 5.90
C GLY A 128 6.14 10.10 4.78
N TYR A 129 7.21 10.88 4.52
CA TYR A 129 8.19 10.55 3.49
C TYR A 129 9.14 9.45 3.94
N THR A 130 9.53 8.60 3.01
CA THR A 130 10.46 7.49 3.21
C THR A 130 11.39 7.36 2.01
N THR A 131 12.52 6.67 2.18
CA THR A 131 13.37 6.21 1.07
C THR A 131 12.90 4.86 0.51
N ASP A 132 11.98 4.17 1.19
CA ASP A 132 11.49 2.84 0.78
C ASP A 132 10.42 2.86 -0.32
N TRP A 133 10.11 4.05 -0.86
CA TRP A 133 9.06 4.24 -1.88
C TRP A 133 9.41 3.62 -3.24
N MET A 134 10.69 3.31 -3.46
CA MET A 134 11.23 2.62 -4.63
C MET A 134 12.48 1.84 -4.20
N ASN A 135 12.69 0.66 -4.77
CA ASN A 135 13.86 -0.16 -4.49
C ASN A 135 15.18 0.64 -4.66
N GLN A 136 16.03 0.57 -3.65
CA GLN A 136 17.35 1.24 -3.59
C GLN A 136 17.30 2.77 -3.73
N SER A 137 16.15 3.41 -3.51
CA SER A 137 16.09 4.88 -3.50
C SER A 137 16.85 5.45 -2.31
N THR A 138 17.52 6.57 -2.54
CA THR A 138 18.10 7.43 -1.47
C THR A 138 17.39 8.77 -1.37
N ASP A 139 16.44 9.03 -2.28
CA ASP A 139 15.62 10.23 -2.29
C ASP A 139 14.31 9.97 -1.54
N ASN A 140 13.75 11.03 -0.96
CA ASN A 140 12.47 10.97 -0.24
C ASN A 140 11.29 10.82 -1.21
N GLY A 141 10.33 9.98 -0.85
CA GLY A 141 9.08 9.79 -1.56
C GLY A 141 7.99 9.25 -0.66
N LEU A 142 6.84 8.94 -1.24
CA LEU A 142 5.67 8.40 -0.57
C LEU A 142 5.32 7.04 -1.16
N ILE A 143 4.89 6.12 -0.30
CA ILE A 143 4.23 4.88 -0.73
C ILE A 143 2.74 5.16 -0.74
N LEU A 144 2.14 5.14 -1.93
CA LEU A 144 0.72 5.41 -2.12
C LEU A 144 -0.13 4.16 -1.88
N ALA A 145 0.43 2.98 -2.17
CA ALA A 145 -0.17 1.69 -1.87
C ALA A 145 0.89 0.59 -1.91
N ARG A 146 0.68 -0.47 -1.12
CA ARG A 146 1.49 -1.69 -1.13
C ARG A 146 0.60 -2.91 -0.99
N VAL A 147 0.82 -3.90 -1.85
CA VAL A 147 0.19 -5.22 -1.73
C VAL A 147 1.26 -6.25 -1.40
N THR A 148 1.04 -7.04 -0.35
CA THR A 148 1.92 -8.13 0.06
C THR A 148 1.31 -9.48 -0.30
N ILE A 149 2.06 -10.27 -1.06
CA ILE A 149 1.80 -11.68 -1.33
C ILE A 149 2.49 -12.50 -0.23
N PRO A 150 1.73 -13.19 0.64
CA PRO A 150 2.30 -13.90 1.76
C PRO A 150 2.96 -15.22 1.33
N LYS A 151 3.89 -15.73 2.15
CA LYS A 151 4.52 -17.05 2.00
C LYS A 151 3.54 -18.18 1.66
N SER A 152 2.34 -18.13 2.25
CA SER A 152 1.30 -19.14 2.06
C SER A 152 0.85 -19.31 0.60
N PHE A 153 1.09 -18.31 -0.26
CA PHE A 153 0.82 -18.38 -1.70
C PHE A 153 1.65 -19.45 -2.44
N GLN A 154 2.84 -19.78 -1.93
CA GLN A 154 3.70 -20.87 -2.40
C GLN A 154 4.20 -21.66 -1.18
N SER A 155 3.26 -22.25 -0.44
CA SER A 155 3.57 -23.03 0.76
C SER A 155 4.52 -24.19 0.47
N ASN A 156 5.37 -24.54 1.45
CA ASN A 156 6.40 -25.60 1.33
C ASN A 156 7.46 -25.35 0.24
N THR A 157 7.70 -24.09 -0.10
CA THR A 157 8.80 -23.69 -1.01
C THR A 157 9.78 -22.74 -0.31
N ASN A 158 10.86 -22.39 -0.98
CA ASN A 158 11.80 -21.33 -0.57
C ASN A 158 11.29 -19.90 -0.85
N PHE A 159 10.02 -19.73 -1.25
CA PHE A 159 9.38 -18.42 -1.31
C PHE A 159 9.23 -17.84 0.10
N SER A 160 9.55 -16.55 0.26
CA SER A 160 9.33 -15.82 1.51
C SER A 160 8.11 -14.92 1.39
N GLU A 161 8.13 -13.98 0.45
CA GLU A 161 7.04 -13.04 0.20
C GLU A 161 7.27 -12.33 -1.13
N ALA A 162 6.25 -11.64 -1.63
CA ALA A 162 6.44 -10.66 -2.68
C ALA A 162 5.65 -9.38 -2.36
N ARG A 163 6.13 -8.26 -2.87
CA ARG A 163 5.51 -6.96 -2.65
C ARG A 163 5.27 -6.30 -4.00
N PHE A 164 4.08 -5.76 -4.19
CA PHE A 164 3.75 -4.79 -5.24
C PHE A 164 3.59 -3.43 -4.57
N THR A 165 4.20 -2.37 -5.11
CA THR A 165 4.20 -1.03 -4.52
C THR A 165 3.91 0.01 -5.60
N VAL A 166 3.01 0.95 -5.28
CA VAL A 166 2.83 2.21 -6.01
C VAL A 166 3.47 3.30 -5.17
N GLY A 167 4.51 3.94 -5.70
CA GLY A 167 5.25 5.01 -5.04
C GLY A 167 5.28 6.29 -5.87
N THR A 168 5.52 7.43 -5.21
CA THR A 168 5.76 8.70 -5.89
C THR A 168 6.85 9.52 -5.20
N SER A 169 7.56 10.36 -5.97
CA SER A 169 8.44 11.38 -5.42
C SER A 169 8.39 12.67 -6.24
N ALA A 170 8.33 13.79 -5.53
CA ALA A 170 8.51 15.13 -6.07
C ALA A 170 9.95 15.65 -5.90
N ASP A 171 10.87 14.84 -5.37
CA ASP A 171 12.27 15.25 -5.23
C ASP A 171 12.87 15.51 -6.62
N PRO A 172 13.52 16.68 -6.85
CA PRO A 172 14.08 17.01 -8.15
C PRO A 172 15.06 15.97 -8.70
N LYS A 173 15.82 15.28 -7.83
CA LYS A 173 16.74 14.20 -8.23
C LYS A 173 15.97 12.97 -8.69
N ALA A 174 14.98 12.53 -7.92
CA ALA A 174 14.12 11.41 -8.26
C ALA A 174 13.38 11.65 -9.59
N VAL A 175 12.81 12.85 -9.78
CA VAL A 175 12.15 13.24 -11.04
C VAL A 175 13.12 13.19 -12.22
N LYS A 176 14.34 13.71 -12.05
CA LYS A 176 15.37 13.71 -13.09
C LYS A 176 15.79 12.29 -13.49
N GLN A 177 15.89 11.37 -12.54
CA GLN A 177 16.31 9.97 -12.76
C GLN A 177 15.16 9.04 -13.15
N CYS A 178 13.92 9.46 -12.99
CA CYS A 178 12.73 8.61 -13.14
C CYS A 178 12.63 7.90 -14.49
N SER A 179 13.11 8.53 -15.57
CA SER A 179 12.93 8.02 -16.94
C SER A 179 14.23 7.92 -17.74
N THR A 180 15.39 7.96 -17.08
CA THR A 180 16.70 7.96 -17.76
C THR A 180 17.16 6.57 -18.20
N GLU A 181 16.71 5.51 -17.53
CA GLU A 181 17.16 4.13 -17.77
C GLU A 181 15.96 3.19 -18.04
N GLY A 182 16.24 2.00 -18.55
CA GLY A 182 15.24 0.96 -18.78
C GLY A 182 14.66 0.90 -20.19
N VAL A 183 13.91 -0.18 -20.45
CA VAL A 183 13.24 -0.43 -21.72
C VAL A 183 11.83 0.18 -21.71
N PRO A 184 11.34 0.76 -22.81
CA PRO A 184 9.96 1.24 -22.88
C PRO A 184 8.96 0.10 -22.63
N ALA A 185 7.93 0.37 -21.84
CA ALA A 185 6.77 -0.50 -21.64
C ALA A 185 5.51 0.36 -21.59
N THR A 186 4.38 -0.18 -22.05
CA THR A 186 3.10 0.54 -22.03
C THR A 186 2.14 -0.15 -21.10
N ILE A 187 1.55 0.61 -20.17
CA ILE A 187 0.49 0.15 -19.27
C ILE A 187 -0.67 1.11 -19.44
N HIS A 188 -1.84 0.62 -19.86
CA HIS A 188 -3.05 1.43 -20.07
C HIS A 188 -2.82 2.73 -20.88
N GLY A 189 -2.00 2.66 -21.93
CA GLY A 189 -1.70 3.80 -22.82
C GLY A 189 -0.65 4.78 -22.28
N VAL A 190 -0.15 4.59 -21.07
CA VAL A 190 0.96 5.38 -20.50
C VAL A 190 2.28 4.67 -20.75
N THR A 191 3.27 5.41 -21.25
CA THR A 191 4.62 4.89 -21.43
C THR A 191 5.39 4.97 -20.12
N PHE A 192 5.93 3.83 -19.72
CA PHE A 192 6.83 3.65 -18.59
C PHE A 192 8.21 3.22 -19.07
N LYS A 193 9.21 3.41 -18.21
CA LYS A 193 10.49 2.73 -18.27
C LYS A 193 10.46 1.51 -17.36
N LYS A 194 10.62 0.32 -17.94
CA LYS A 194 10.77 -0.94 -17.21
C LYS A 194 12.25 -1.20 -16.92
N ILE A 195 12.55 -1.45 -15.65
CA ILE A 195 13.88 -1.77 -15.14
C ILE A 195 13.74 -3.03 -14.30
N SER A 196 14.64 -4.00 -14.48
CA SER A 196 14.70 -5.20 -13.65
C SER A 196 16.07 -5.31 -13.00
N THR A 197 16.08 -5.58 -11.70
CA THR A 197 17.30 -5.73 -10.90
C THR A 197 17.19 -6.99 -10.05
N ALA A 198 18.33 -7.63 -9.78
CA ALA A 198 18.41 -8.73 -8.83
C ALA A 198 19.52 -8.44 -7.82
N ASP A 199 19.25 -8.72 -6.57
CA ASP A 199 20.21 -8.63 -5.47
C ASP A 199 20.20 -9.92 -4.66
N ALA A 200 21.35 -10.28 -4.09
CA ALA A 200 21.53 -11.49 -3.32
C ALA A 200 22.44 -11.25 -2.12
N GLY A 201 21.99 -11.66 -0.92
CA GLY A 201 22.75 -11.44 0.32
C GLY A 201 22.34 -12.40 1.44
N ALA A 202 23.34 -13.00 2.10
CA ALA A 202 23.14 -13.91 3.24
C ALA A 202 22.08 -15.02 2.99
N GLY A 203 22.04 -15.57 1.76
CA GLY A 203 21.08 -16.61 1.39
C GLY A 203 19.67 -16.10 1.07
N ASN A 204 19.48 -14.78 0.90
CA ASN A 204 18.26 -14.18 0.38
C ASN A 204 18.46 -13.71 -1.05
N PHE A 205 17.42 -13.79 -1.86
CA PHE A 205 17.35 -13.27 -3.22
C PHE A 205 16.19 -12.29 -3.33
N TYR A 206 16.47 -11.13 -3.91
CA TYR A 206 15.49 -10.08 -4.17
C TYR A 206 15.48 -9.79 -5.66
N GLU A 207 14.37 -10.08 -6.32
CA GLU A 207 14.19 -9.81 -7.74
C GLU A 207 13.13 -8.73 -7.91
N THR A 208 13.55 -7.55 -8.38
CA THR A 208 12.69 -6.38 -8.49
C THR A 208 12.46 -6.02 -9.96
N THR A 209 11.22 -5.68 -10.29
CA THR A 209 10.86 -5.06 -11.58
C THR A 209 10.10 -3.77 -11.32
N SER A 210 10.62 -2.68 -11.84
CA SER A 210 10.18 -1.31 -11.62
C SER A 210 9.68 -0.70 -12.93
N TYR A 211 8.46 -0.16 -12.93
CA TYR A 211 7.87 0.60 -14.02
C TYR A 211 7.78 2.06 -13.61
N ARG A 212 8.55 2.93 -14.28
CA ARG A 212 8.71 4.33 -13.87
C ARG A 212 8.20 5.29 -14.93
N THR A 213 7.51 6.35 -14.53
CA THR A 213 7.05 7.40 -15.43
C THR A 213 6.96 8.75 -14.73
N ILE A 214 7.09 9.84 -15.49
CA ILE A 214 6.90 11.19 -14.96
C ILE A 214 5.48 11.65 -15.28
N ARG A 215 4.73 12.05 -14.25
CA ARG A 215 3.39 12.63 -14.40
C ARG A 215 3.23 13.77 -13.40
N ASN A 216 2.66 14.89 -13.82
CA ASN A 216 2.45 16.08 -12.97
C ASN A 216 3.69 16.51 -12.18
N ASN A 217 4.85 16.49 -12.86
CA ASN A 217 6.15 16.86 -12.28
C ASN A 217 6.59 16.01 -11.07
N GLN A 218 6.09 14.78 -10.98
CA GLN A 218 6.47 13.77 -10.00
C GLN A 218 6.91 12.49 -10.71
N CYS A 219 7.84 11.76 -10.09
CA CYS A 219 8.20 10.42 -10.51
C CYS A 219 7.22 9.43 -9.89
N TYR A 220 6.49 8.69 -10.71
CA TYR A 220 5.66 7.57 -10.28
C TYR A 220 6.37 6.25 -10.55
N VAL A 221 6.27 5.34 -9.59
CA VAL A 221 6.83 3.99 -9.65
C VAL A 221 5.71 2.99 -9.38
N VAL A 222 5.55 2.04 -10.29
CA VAL A 222 4.77 0.83 -10.10
C VAL A 222 5.77 -0.32 -10.12
N GLU A 223 6.04 -0.91 -8.97
CA GLU A 223 7.15 -1.86 -8.81
C GLU A 223 6.69 -3.11 -8.08
N TYR A 224 7.33 -4.23 -8.38
CA TYR A 224 7.26 -5.39 -7.51
C TYR A 224 8.62 -5.98 -7.20
N THR A 225 8.72 -6.62 -6.03
CA THR A 225 9.89 -7.37 -5.57
C THR A 225 9.46 -8.75 -5.12
N ILE A 226 10.12 -9.79 -5.63
CA ILE A 226 10.00 -11.17 -5.18
C ILE A 226 11.16 -11.45 -4.22
N HIS A 227 10.84 -11.88 -2.99
CA HIS A 227 11.82 -12.29 -2.00
C HIS A 227 11.75 -13.81 -1.82
N SER A 228 12.87 -14.47 -2.09
CA SER A 228 13.07 -15.90 -1.84
C SER A 228 14.38 -16.14 -1.08
N THR A 229 14.54 -17.36 -0.58
CA THR A 229 15.77 -17.80 0.08
C THR A 229 16.49 -18.84 -0.77
N ASN A 230 17.78 -19.03 -0.53
CA ASN A 230 18.56 -20.04 -1.22
C ASN A 230 18.05 -21.44 -0.85
N ILE A 231 17.57 -22.18 -1.86
CA ILE A 231 17.07 -23.54 -1.68
C ILE A 231 18.13 -24.47 -1.08
N GLY A 232 19.42 -24.22 -1.37
CA GLY A 232 20.53 -24.97 -0.79
C GLY A 232 20.73 -24.77 0.72
N ASN A 233 20.04 -23.80 1.34
CA ASN A 233 20.04 -23.62 2.79
C ASN A 233 19.06 -24.56 3.52
N TYR A 234 18.21 -25.30 2.79
CA TYR A 234 17.22 -26.18 3.38
C TYR A 234 17.67 -27.65 3.33
N PRO A 235 17.69 -28.35 4.47
CA PRO A 235 17.89 -29.79 4.48
C PRO A 235 16.79 -30.51 3.68
N PRO A 236 17.13 -31.50 2.81
CA PRO A 236 16.14 -32.20 1.99
C PRO A 236 14.99 -32.85 2.78
N GLU A 237 15.24 -33.26 4.03
CA GLU A 237 14.24 -33.87 4.92
C GLU A 237 13.08 -32.93 5.30
N LEU A 238 13.25 -31.62 5.10
CA LEU A 238 12.17 -30.64 5.31
C LEU A 238 11.17 -30.61 4.15
N GLY A 239 11.46 -31.27 3.02
CA GLY A 239 10.57 -31.30 1.86
C GLY A 239 10.33 -29.95 1.20
N ILE A 240 11.20 -28.96 1.46
CA ILE A 240 11.12 -27.63 0.84
C ILE A 240 11.62 -27.73 -0.59
N THR A 241 10.83 -27.23 -1.54
CA THR A 241 11.19 -27.17 -2.96
C THR A 241 11.46 -25.75 -3.42
N GLU A 242 11.99 -25.60 -4.63
CA GLU A 242 12.01 -24.30 -5.29
C GLU A 242 10.58 -23.83 -5.57
N PHE A 243 10.32 -22.53 -5.40
CA PHE A 243 9.02 -21.93 -5.67
C PHE A 243 8.75 -21.76 -7.16
N ASP A 244 7.48 -21.78 -7.55
CA ASP A 244 7.11 -21.46 -8.93
C ASP A 244 7.18 -19.94 -9.16
N LYS A 245 8.33 -19.50 -9.66
CA LYS A 245 8.58 -18.11 -10.02
C LYS A 245 7.60 -17.57 -11.05
N ALA A 246 7.22 -18.37 -12.05
CA ALA A 246 6.32 -17.94 -13.11
C ALA A 246 4.92 -17.63 -12.55
N THR A 247 4.44 -18.46 -11.61
CA THR A 247 3.18 -18.24 -10.92
C THR A 247 3.19 -16.94 -10.10
N VAL A 248 4.22 -16.70 -9.29
CA VAL A 248 4.34 -15.46 -8.49
C VAL A 248 4.47 -14.23 -9.39
N GLN A 249 5.35 -14.30 -10.40
CA GLN A 249 5.56 -13.19 -11.32
C GLN A 249 4.30 -12.86 -12.13
N SER A 250 3.53 -13.87 -12.56
CA SER A 250 2.28 -13.65 -13.28
C SER A 250 1.24 -12.92 -12.43
N ALA A 251 1.14 -13.26 -11.13
CA ALA A 251 0.25 -12.56 -10.21
C ALA A 251 0.65 -11.09 -10.03
N LEU A 252 1.95 -10.80 -9.91
CA LEU A 252 2.48 -9.43 -9.78
C LEU A 252 2.31 -8.63 -11.06
N GLU A 253 2.64 -9.21 -12.21
CA GLU A 253 2.47 -8.55 -13.51
C GLU A 253 0.99 -8.31 -13.82
N ALA A 254 0.07 -9.17 -13.39
CA ALA A 254 -1.37 -8.90 -13.50
C ALA A 254 -1.78 -7.62 -12.73
N MET A 255 -1.23 -7.39 -11.54
CA MET A 255 -1.47 -6.15 -10.78
C MET A 255 -0.88 -4.94 -11.50
N VAL A 256 0.36 -5.04 -12.01
CA VAL A 256 0.99 -3.99 -12.82
C VAL A 256 0.14 -3.66 -14.05
N GLN A 257 -0.28 -4.67 -14.81
CA GLN A 257 -1.03 -4.45 -16.04
C GLN A 257 -2.43 -3.90 -15.78
N SER A 258 -2.98 -4.06 -14.57
CA SER A 258 -4.24 -3.45 -14.15
C SER A 258 -4.10 -2.03 -13.62
N PHE A 259 -2.87 -1.54 -13.41
CA PHE A 259 -2.65 -0.19 -12.92
C PHE A 259 -3.08 0.83 -13.97
N ALA A 260 -3.96 1.74 -13.58
CA ALA A 260 -4.38 2.86 -14.41
C ALA A 260 -4.32 4.14 -13.59
N PHE A 261 -3.84 5.21 -14.22
CA PHE A 261 -4.13 6.53 -13.72
C PHE A 261 -5.55 6.93 -14.13
N LEU A 262 -6.23 7.68 -13.26
CA LEU A 262 -7.57 8.21 -13.49
C LEU A 262 -7.55 9.67 -14.00
#